data_AF-A0A950PPG4-F1
#
_entry.id   AF-A0A950PPG4-F1
#
_cell.length_a   1.000
_cell.length_b   1.000
_cell.length_c   1.000
_cell.angle_alpha   90.00
_cell.angle_beta   90.00
_cell.angle_gamma   90.00
#
_symmetry.space_group_name_H-M   'P 1'
#
loop_
_entity.id
_entity.type
_entity.pdbx_description
1 polymer ?
#
loop_
_entity_poly.entity_id
_entity_poly.type
_entity_poly.pdbx_seq_one_letter_code
_entity_poly.pdbx_strand_id
1 'polypeptide(L)'
;MRLADLLGSEVAAAQWQNARVHRLVIWDRLDPTTALDLVEHAVAEQDPAILAEPGQVWTRRVDADPELPAALYLTHWLDREHLVAEDGGPTGTGVILLAALYSYELDYWKRS
;
A
#
# COMPACT_ATOMS: atom_id res chain seq x y z
N MET A 1 5.28 1.16 17.17
CA MET A 1 6.34 0.72 16.24
C MET A 1 6.58 1.86 15.26
N ARG A 2 7.83 2.32 15.05
CA ARG A 2 8.10 3.43 14.13
C ARG A 2 8.26 2.91 12.70
N LEU A 3 7.88 3.70 11.70
CA LEU A 3 7.99 3.34 10.29
C LEU A 3 9.45 3.02 9.87
N ALA A 4 10.43 3.72 10.48
CA ALA A 4 11.85 3.43 10.28
C ALA A 4 12.27 2.04 10.78
N ASP A 5 11.65 1.54 11.85
CA ASP A 5 11.91 0.19 12.37
C ASP A 5 11.40 -0.87 11.39
N LEU A 6 10.26 -0.62 10.75
CA LEU A 6 9.64 -1.50 9.76
C LEU A 6 10.40 -1.53 8.43
N LEU A 7 10.87 -0.37 7.97
CA LEU A 7 11.53 -0.22 6.68
C LEU A 7 13.06 -0.33 6.77
N GLY A 8 13.59 -0.61 7.97
CA GLY A 8 15.01 -0.87 8.22
C GLY A 8 15.92 0.35 8.17
N SER A 9 15.41 1.55 7.89
CA SER A 9 16.15 2.81 8.00
C SER A 9 15.25 4.05 8.00
N GLU A 10 15.73 5.14 8.60
CA GLU A 10 15.11 6.46 8.54
C GLU A 10 15.02 7.00 7.10
N VAL A 11 16.03 6.71 6.27
CA VAL A 11 16.05 7.13 4.86
C VAL A 11 14.93 6.43 4.07
N ALA A 12 14.77 5.12 4.27
CA ALA A 12 13.70 4.36 3.62
C ALA A 12 12.32 4.81 4.09
N ALA A 13 12.16 5.11 5.39
CA ALA A 13 10.92 5.65 5.93
C ALA A 13 10.57 7.03 5.34
N ALA A 14 11.54 7.95 5.30
CA ALA A 14 11.32 9.26 4.71
C ALA A 14 10.99 9.18 3.21
N GLN A 15 11.70 8.34 2.44
CA GLN A 15 11.40 8.12 1.02
C GLN A 15 10.01 7.52 0.83
N TRP A 16 9.65 6.53 1.64
CA TRP A 16 8.34 5.90 1.61
C TRP A 16 7.24 6.92 1.88
N GLN A 17 7.39 7.73 2.93
CA GLN A 17 6.41 8.73 3.35
C GLN A 17 6.26 9.85 2.32
N ASN A 18 7.38 10.35 1.80
CA ASN A 18 7.39 11.38 0.76
C ASN A 18 6.66 10.93 -0.52
N ALA A 19 6.80 9.66 -0.91
CA ALA A 19 6.08 9.14 -2.07
C ALA A 19 4.55 9.20 -1.89
N ARG A 20 4.03 8.87 -0.70
CA ARG A 20 2.58 8.88 -0.42
C ARG A 20 2.05 10.30 -0.30
N VAL A 21 2.79 11.17 0.40
CA VAL A 21 2.47 12.60 0.49
C VAL A 21 2.40 13.20 -0.92
N HIS A 22 3.42 12.95 -1.75
CA HIS A 22 3.46 13.44 -3.12
C HIS A 22 2.26 12.95 -3.96
N ARG A 23 1.84 11.69 -3.81
CA ARG A 23 0.65 11.15 -4.48
C ARG A 23 -0.60 11.94 -4.11
N LEU A 24 -0.87 12.11 -2.82
CA LEU A 24 -2.04 12.84 -2.31
C LEU A 24 -2.05 14.31 -2.75
N VAL A 25 -0.89 14.96 -2.77
CA VAL A 25 -0.76 16.33 -3.26
C VAL A 25 -1.11 16.43 -4.75
N ILE A 26 -0.65 15.49 -5.58
CA ILE A 26 -0.92 15.54 -7.03
C ILE A 26 -2.37 15.16 -7.34
N TRP A 27 -2.86 14.06 -6.76
CA TRP A 27 -4.14 13.47 -7.15
C TRP A 27 -5.32 14.11 -6.42
N ASP A 28 -5.17 14.32 -5.12
CA ASP A 28 -6.24 14.80 -4.24
C ASP A 28 -6.13 16.30 -3.94
N ARG A 29 -5.08 16.96 -4.46
CA ARG A 29 -4.84 18.40 -4.34
C ARG A 29 -4.77 18.87 -2.89
N LEU A 30 -4.35 17.98 -2.00
CA LEU A 30 -4.11 18.30 -0.61
C LEU A 30 -2.86 19.16 -0.48
N ASP A 31 -2.82 20.00 0.55
CA ASP A 31 -1.56 20.62 0.93
C ASP A 31 -0.63 19.57 1.56
N PRO A 32 0.71 19.78 1.51
CA PRO A 32 1.66 18.79 2.00
C PRO A 32 1.51 18.42 3.49
N THR A 33 1.02 19.34 4.32
CA THR A 33 0.86 19.10 5.76
C THR A 33 -0.33 18.18 6.00
N THR A 34 -1.48 18.48 5.40
CA THR A 34 -2.66 17.62 5.48
C THR A 34 -2.38 16.23 4.87
N ALA A 35 -1.66 16.17 3.76
CA ALA A 35 -1.26 14.90 3.14
C ALA A 35 -0.35 14.07 4.07
N LEU A 36 0.58 14.73 4.75
CA LEU A 36 1.46 14.11 5.74
C LEU A 36 0.66 13.53 6.92
N ASP A 37 -0.22 14.33 7.52
CA ASP A 37 -1.07 13.91 8.65
C ASP A 37 -1.93 12.69 8.27
N LEU A 38 -2.50 12.69 7.06
CA LEU A 38 -3.28 11.55 6.55
C LEU A 38 -2.45 10.28 6.37
N VAL A 39 -1.22 10.41 5.87
CA VAL A 39 -0.32 9.25 5.73
C VAL A 39 0.05 8.69 7.10
N GLU A 40 0.36 9.54 8.08
CA GLU A 40 0.67 9.10 9.44
C GLU A 40 -0.53 8.40 10.10
N HIS A 41 -1.73 8.96 9.93
CA HIS A 41 -2.96 8.33 10.42
C HIS A 41 -3.24 6.99 9.73
N ALA A 42 -3.09 6.92 8.40
CA ALA A 42 -3.28 5.69 7.64
C ALA A 42 -2.30 4.58 8.03
N VAL A 43 -1.05 4.92 8.38
CA VAL A 43 -0.08 3.95 8.91
C VAL A 43 -0.56 3.38 10.23
N ALA A 44 -1.14 4.21 11.11
CA ALA A 44 -1.67 3.76 12.39
C ALA A 44 -2.91 2.85 12.23
N GLU A 45 -3.80 3.20 11.30
CA GLU A 45 -5.06 2.47 11.03
C GLU A 45 -4.90 1.31 10.03
N GLN A 46 -3.71 1.11 9.49
CA GLN A 46 -3.45 0.12 8.45
C GLN A 46 -4.31 0.29 7.19
N ASP A 47 -4.63 1.54 6.80
CA ASP A 47 -5.55 1.85 5.70
C ASP A 47 -4.93 1.62 4.30
N PRO A 48 -5.32 0.55 3.59
CA PRO A 48 -4.69 0.20 2.32
C PRO A 48 -4.87 1.23 1.22
N ALA A 49 -5.95 2.03 1.26
CA ALA A 49 -6.23 3.02 0.23
C ALA A 49 -5.14 4.10 0.16
N ILE A 50 -4.63 4.52 1.33
CA ILE A 50 -3.58 5.53 1.44
C ILE A 50 -2.18 4.92 1.29
N LEU A 51 -2.01 3.68 1.76
CA LEU A 51 -0.70 3.05 1.86
C LEU A 51 -0.20 2.38 0.58
N ALA A 52 -1.14 2.00 -0.30
CA ALA A 52 -0.84 1.36 -1.57
C ALA A 52 0.12 2.18 -2.43
N GLU A 53 1.09 1.52 -3.03
CA GLU A 53 2.06 2.09 -3.95
C GLU A 53 2.66 0.97 -4.82
N PRO A 54 3.15 1.27 -6.01
CA PRO A 54 3.95 0.33 -6.80
C PRO A 54 5.21 -0.15 -6.07
N GLY A 55 5.65 -1.35 -6.41
CA GLY A 55 6.79 -2.02 -5.78
C GLY A 55 6.46 -2.70 -4.45
N GLN A 56 5.19 -2.69 -4.04
CA GLN A 56 4.78 -3.29 -2.78
C GLN A 56 4.21 -4.70 -2.91
N VAL A 57 4.49 -5.53 -1.91
CA VAL A 57 3.86 -6.84 -1.74
C VAL A 57 2.81 -6.75 -0.64
N TRP A 58 1.62 -7.25 -0.94
CA TRP A 58 0.47 -7.31 -0.05
C TRP A 58 0.07 -8.77 0.12
N THR A 59 0.05 -9.27 1.36
CA THR A 59 -0.34 -10.65 1.68
C THR A 59 -1.81 -10.71 2.05
N ARG A 60 -2.52 -11.76 1.64
CA ARG A 60 -3.91 -11.96 2.04
C ARG A 60 -4.01 -12.09 3.57
N ARG A 61 -4.96 -11.38 4.19
CA ARG A 61 -5.25 -11.52 5.62
C ARG A 61 -5.80 -12.92 5.93
N VAL A 62 -5.66 -13.35 7.17
CA VAL A 62 -6.06 -14.70 7.60
C VAL A 62 -7.59 -14.91 7.52
N ASP A 63 -8.36 -13.84 7.72
CA ASP A 63 -9.83 -13.82 7.73
C ASP A 63 -10.46 -13.47 6.36
N ALA A 64 -9.64 -13.18 5.35
CA ALA A 64 -10.11 -12.90 4.00
C ALA A 64 -10.52 -14.18 3.23
N ASP A 65 -11.29 -13.99 2.16
CA ASP A 65 -11.77 -15.08 1.30
C ASP A 65 -10.61 -15.97 0.80
N PRO A 66 -10.62 -17.29 1.08
CA PRO A 66 -9.55 -18.20 0.70
C PRO A 66 -9.39 -18.38 -0.82
N GLU A 67 -10.37 -17.98 -1.63
CA GLU A 67 -10.29 -18.02 -3.10
C GLU A 67 -9.48 -16.84 -3.68
N LEU A 68 -9.23 -15.78 -2.89
CA LEU A 68 -8.39 -14.65 -3.32
C LEU A 68 -6.91 -15.07 -3.40
N PRO A 69 -6.11 -14.48 -4.30
CA PRO A 69 -4.68 -14.77 -4.35
C PRO A 69 -3.98 -14.53 -3.03
N ALA A 70 -3.03 -15.40 -2.69
CA ALA A 70 -2.33 -15.35 -1.40
C ALA A 70 -1.44 -14.11 -1.23
N ALA A 71 -0.93 -13.56 -2.33
CA ALA A 71 -0.15 -12.34 -2.35
C ALA A 71 -0.41 -11.55 -3.65
N LEU A 72 -0.20 -10.24 -3.57
CA LEU A 72 -0.28 -9.31 -4.68
C LEU A 72 0.97 -8.43 -4.67
N TYR A 73 1.66 -8.36 -5.81
CA TYR A 73 2.73 -7.42 -6.06
C TYR A 73 2.20 -6.25 -6.90
N LEU A 74 2.11 -5.07 -6.30
CA LEU A 74 1.62 -3.87 -6.98
C LEU A 74 2.67 -3.35 -7.96
N THR A 75 2.31 -3.23 -9.23
CA THR A 75 3.26 -2.87 -10.30
C THR A 75 3.12 -1.41 -10.74
N HIS A 76 1.90 -0.92 -10.90
CA HIS A 76 1.61 0.47 -11.25
C HIS A 76 0.15 0.82 -10.97
N TRP A 77 -0.14 2.12 -10.91
CA TRP A 77 -1.50 2.62 -10.89
C TRP A 77 -2.04 2.73 -12.32
N LEU A 78 -3.29 2.28 -12.52
CA LEU A 78 -4.02 2.53 -13.76
C LEU A 78 -4.76 3.86 -13.69
N ASP A 79 -5.42 4.11 -12.56
CA ASP A 79 -6.09 5.36 -12.22
C ASP A 79 -6.19 5.52 -10.69
N ARG A 80 -7.10 6.37 -10.20
CA ARG A 80 -7.25 6.66 -8.76
C ARG A 80 -7.81 5.50 -7.94
N GLU A 81 -8.58 4.61 -8.58
CA GLU A 81 -9.30 3.52 -7.93
C GLU A 81 -8.77 2.15 -8.37
N HIS A 82 -7.93 2.10 -9.40
CA HIS A 82 -7.44 0.85 -9.98
C HIS A 82 -5.91 0.75 -9.94
N LEU A 83 -5.44 -0.42 -9.54
CA LEU A 83 -4.04 -0.83 -9.52
C LEU A 83 -3.84 -2.00 -10.46
N VAL A 84 -2.64 -2.14 -11.00
CA VAL A 84 -2.21 -3.36 -11.67
C VAL A 84 -1.33 -4.14 -10.72
N ALA A 85 -1.70 -5.40 -10.47
CA ALA A 85 -0.99 -6.29 -9.57
C ALA A 85 -0.64 -7.62 -10.24
N GLU A 86 0.47 -8.20 -9.82
CA GLU A 86 0.88 -9.57 -10.15
C GLU A 86 0.61 -10.46 -8.94
N ASP A 87 0.01 -11.63 -9.15
CA ASP A 87 -0.34 -12.54 -8.05
C ASP A 87 0.60 -13.76 -7.91
N GLY A 88 1.62 -13.84 -8.76
CA GLY A 88 2.58 -14.96 -8.80
C GLY A 88 1.94 -16.32 -9.14
N GLY A 89 0.64 -16.34 -9.47
CA GLY A 89 -0.15 -17.51 -9.83
C GLY A 89 -0.35 -17.65 -11.35
N PRO A 90 -1.20 -18.59 -11.78
CA PRO A 90 -1.47 -18.83 -13.21
C PRO A 90 -2.25 -17.69 -13.89
N THR A 91 -2.87 -16.81 -13.11
CA THR A 91 -3.63 -15.63 -13.54
C THR A 91 -2.74 -14.47 -14.00
N GLY A 92 -1.51 -14.38 -13.48
CA GLY A 92 -0.49 -13.43 -13.95
C GLY A 92 -0.71 -12.00 -13.47
N THR A 93 -0.65 -11.04 -14.41
CA THR A 93 -0.86 -9.61 -14.14
C THR A 93 -2.31 -9.22 -14.39
N GLY A 94 -2.97 -8.58 -13.43
CA GLY A 94 -4.37 -8.17 -13.51
C GLY A 94 -4.65 -6.79 -12.92
N VAL A 95 -5.75 -6.17 -13.37
CA VAL A 95 -6.26 -4.93 -12.76
C VAL A 95 -7.11 -5.29 -11.54
N ILE A 96 -6.84 -4.65 -10.42
CA ILE A 96 -7.60 -4.78 -9.18
C ILE A 96 -8.16 -3.43 -8.76
N LEU A 97 -9.30 -3.45 -8.08
CA LEU A 97 -9.79 -2.28 -7.35
C LEU A 97 -8.90 -2.02 -6.14
N LEU A 98 -8.63 -0.76 -5.84
CA LEU A 98 -7.91 -0.33 -4.64
C LEU A 98 -8.58 -0.88 -3.37
N ALA A 99 -9.91 -0.87 -3.34
CA ALA A 99 -10.70 -1.43 -2.24
C ALA A 99 -10.48 -2.95 -2.02
N ALA A 100 -9.97 -3.69 -3.02
CA ALA A 100 -9.64 -5.10 -2.83
C ALA A 100 -8.50 -5.29 -1.81
N LEU A 101 -7.61 -4.29 -1.65
CA LEU A 101 -6.52 -4.35 -0.69
C LEU A 101 -6.97 -4.35 0.78
N TYR A 102 -8.23 -4.04 1.09
CA TYR A 102 -8.78 -4.25 2.45
C TYR A 102 -8.78 -5.72 2.88
N SER A 103 -8.74 -6.66 1.93
CA SER A 103 -8.56 -8.10 2.21
C SER A 103 -7.09 -8.51 2.39
N TYR A 104 -6.17 -7.55 2.31
CA TYR A 104 -4.73 -7.76 2.34
C TYR A 104 -4.07 -6.92 3.44
N GLU A 105 -2.86 -7.30 3.79
CA GLU A 105 -1.98 -6.58 4.70
C GLU A 105 -0.62 -6.40 4.03
N LEU A 106 0.02 -5.26 4.29
CA LEU A 106 1.31 -4.94 3.70
C LEU A 106 2.39 -5.89 4.24
N ASP A 107 3.12 -6.59 3.36
CA ASP A 107 4.00 -7.71 3.75
C ASP A 107 5.11 -7.29 4.73
N TYR A 108 5.70 -6.10 4.56
CA TYR A 108 6.75 -5.60 5.46
C TYR A 108 6.23 -5.19 6.85
N TRP A 109 4.93 -5.17 7.08
CA TRP A 109 4.38 -5.03 8.43
C TRP A 109 4.41 -6.33 9.22
N LYS A 110 4.78 -7.45 8.57
CA LYS A 110 5.15 -8.69 9.26
C LYS A 110 6.62 -8.64 9.68
N ARG A 111 6.90 -7.93 10.78
CA ARG A 111 7.95 -8.30 11.76
C ARG A 111 7.98 -7.34 12.94
N SER A 112 7.18 -7.66 13.96
CA SER A 112 7.69 -8.15 15.26
C SER A 112 6.53 -8.64 16.11
#